data_AF-A0A8I0PZ05-F1
#
_entry.id   AF-A0A8I0PZ05-F1
#
_cell.length_a   1.000
_cell.length_b   1.000
_cell.length_c   1.000
_cell.angle_alpha   90.00
_cell.angle_beta   90.00
_cell.angle_gamma   90.00
#
_symmetry.space_group_name_H-M   'P 1'
#
loop_
_entity.id
_entity.type
_entity.pdbx_description
1 polymer ?
#
loop_
_entity_poly.entity_id
_entity_poly.type
_entity_poly.pdbx_seq_one_letter_code
_entity_poly.pdbx_strand_id
1 'polypeptide(L)'
;MEKRHIAVWIGLVLNLIFLGIISYIPSALEPYRDQLDYQMQQMIEVLPYVKILMTGGMAAQLASLAFLRNQPKLGLVLAMIGGIIFIPLGFIFIVGYLYDYNRVVYRSLKTVPKLAQLPFEVLLKFNKQRQISMAVLYGILGVALLVFGMDIGGIMVAVAIVLVINARRIQYYPMLAIAGDNLLFTPGQYAVCYEAPLSAFTVITDNRAALKLHIRAAELDRTFRIAKADLLQDEQNTLDKILARLKRPSVIQ
;
A
#
# COMPACT_ATOMS: atom_id res chain seq x y z
N MET A 1 8.00 -16.86 -14.75
CA MET A 1 8.09 -15.62 -13.96
C MET A 1 6.73 -15.34 -13.35
N GLU A 2 6.64 -15.14 -12.03
CA GLU A 2 5.39 -14.69 -11.42
C GLU A 2 4.97 -13.35 -12.03
N LYS A 3 3.70 -13.22 -12.41
CA LYS A 3 3.17 -11.97 -12.95
C LYS A 3 3.14 -10.92 -11.83
N ARG A 4 4.05 -9.95 -11.92
CA ARG A 4 4.10 -8.77 -11.06
C ARG A 4 2.91 -7.86 -11.31
N HIS A 5 2.52 -7.11 -10.29
CA HIS A 5 1.48 -6.11 -10.44
C HIS A 5 1.91 -5.03 -11.42
N ILE A 6 1.06 -4.67 -12.38
CA ILE A 6 1.40 -3.74 -13.47
C ILE A 6 1.87 -2.36 -12.97
N ALA A 7 1.33 -1.92 -11.83
CA ALA A 7 1.73 -0.66 -11.19
C ALA A 7 3.22 -0.63 -10.79
N VAL A 8 3.86 -1.78 -10.51
CA VAL A 8 5.31 -1.82 -10.26
C VAL A 8 6.08 -1.33 -11.47
N TRP A 9 5.73 -1.85 -12.66
CA TRP A 9 6.40 -1.49 -13.90
C TRP A 9 6.09 -0.06 -14.32
N ILE A 10 4.82 0.36 -14.21
CA ILE A 10 4.43 1.75 -14.49
C ILE A 10 5.20 2.70 -13.58
N GLY A 11 5.26 2.40 -12.27
CA GLY A 11 5.99 3.22 -11.30
C GLY A 11 7.48 3.29 -11.60
N LEU A 12 8.13 2.17 -11.93
CA LEU A 12 9.54 2.15 -12.33
C LEU A 12 9.79 3.00 -13.59
N VAL A 13 8.96 2.85 -14.63
CA VAL A 13 9.11 3.60 -15.88
C VAL A 13 8.94 5.10 -15.63
N LEU A 14 7.93 5.51 -14.87
CA LEU A 14 7.72 6.92 -14.52
C LEU A 14 8.90 7.48 -13.72
N ASN A 15 9.39 6.73 -12.73
CA ASN A 15 10.56 7.13 -11.94
C ASN A 15 11.82 7.22 -12.81
N LEU A 16 11.99 6.32 -13.78
CA LEU A 16 13.13 6.33 -14.70
C LEU A 16 13.07 7.52 -15.66
N ILE A 17 11.89 7.83 -16.21
CA ILE A 17 11.67 9.02 -17.03
C ILE A 17 12.00 10.28 -16.21
N PHE A 18 11.50 10.35 -14.99
CA PHE A 18 11.74 11.50 -14.10
C PHE A 18 13.23 11.65 -13.76
N LEU A 19 13.93 10.56 -13.46
CA LEU A 19 15.39 10.56 -13.29
C LEU A 19 16.12 11.02 -14.56
N GLY A 20 15.65 10.61 -15.75
CA GLY A 20 16.16 11.06 -17.03
C GLY A 20 16.04 12.57 -17.23
N ILE A 21 14.87 13.14 -16.92
CA ILE A 21 14.61 14.59 -16.96
C ILE A 21 15.56 15.33 -16.02
N ILE A 22 15.62 14.90 -14.75
CA ILE A 22 16.52 15.50 -13.74
C ILE A 22 17.99 15.40 -14.15
N SER A 23 18.38 14.32 -14.83
CA SER A 23 19.75 14.13 -15.31
C SER A 23 20.07 15.01 -16.52
N TYR A 24 19.08 15.36 -17.34
CA TYR A 24 19.25 16.11 -18.58
C TYR A 24 19.25 17.63 -18.35
N ILE A 25 18.43 18.13 -17.42
CA ILE A 25 18.26 19.58 -17.17
C ILE A 25 19.60 20.31 -16.96
N PRO A 26 20.52 19.86 -16.08
CA PRO A 26 21.78 20.56 -15.86
C PRO A 26 22.61 20.66 -17.15
N SER A 27 22.77 19.54 -17.87
CA SER A 27 23.54 19.53 -19.13
C SER A 27 22.93 20.40 -20.23
N ALA A 28 21.61 20.53 -20.27
CA ALA A 28 20.91 21.32 -21.27
C ALA A 28 20.98 22.83 -20.98
N LEU A 29 21.04 23.21 -19.69
CA LEU A 29 21.01 24.59 -19.25
C LEU A 29 22.40 25.18 -18.96
N GLU A 30 23.43 24.35 -18.73
CA GLU A 30 24.81 24.80 -18.47
C GLU A 30 25.32 25.81 -19.53
N PRO A 31 25.10 25.64 -20.85
CA PRO A 31 25.57 26.61 -21.85
C PRO A 31 24.94 28.01 -21.72
N TYR A 32 23.80 28.11 -21.04
CA TYR A 32 23.04 29.35 -20.86
C TYR A 32 23.15 29.89 -19.43
N ARG A 33 24.02 29.31 -18.59
CA ARG A 33 24.06 29.58 -17.14
C ARG A 33 24.10 31.08 -16.81
N ASP A 34 24.92 31.85 -17.51
CA ASP A 34 25.08 33.29 -17.26
C ASP A 34 23.86 34.14 -17.68
N GLN A 35 22.94 33.56 -18.46
CA GLN A 35 21.70 34.20 -18.94
C GLN A 35 20.48 33.81 -18.10
N LEU A 36 20.64 32.85 -17.19
CA LEU A 36 19.58 32.37 -16.31
C LEU A 36 19.41 33.28 -15.09
N ASP A 37 18.20 33.30 -14.54
CA ASP A 37 17.96 33.95 -13.27
C ASP A 37 18.68 33.22 -12.12
N TYR A 38 18.79 33.90 -10.99
CA TYR A 38 19.47 33.38 -9.81
C TYR A 38 18.84 32.08 -9.28
N GLN A 39 17.51 31.94 -9.39
CA GLN A 39 16.81 30.75 -8.91
C GLN A 39 17.15 29.51 -9.76
N MET A 40 17.20 29.67 -11.07
CA MET A 40 17.52 28.60 -12.00
C MET A 40 19.01 28.23 -11.93
N GLN A 41 19.90 29.20 -11.70
CA GLN A 41 21.31 28.92 -11.42
C GLN A 41 21.48 28.06 -10.15
N GLN A 42 20.80 28.43 -9.06
CA GLN A 42 20.81 27.61 -7.83
C GLN A 42 20.25 26.21 -8.06
N MET A 43 19.19 26.07 -8.86
CA MET A 43 18.61 24.78 -9.19
C MET A 43 19.64 23.88 -9.91
N ILE A 44 20.39 24.42 -10.88
CA ILE A 44 21.43 23.68 -11.61
C ILE A 44 22.52 23.16 -10.67
N GLU A 45 22.87 23.92 -9.63
CA GLU A 45 23.87 23.50 -8.63
C GLU A 45 23.38 22.37 -7.72
N VAL A 46 22.08 22.35 -7.40
CA VAL A 46 21.47 21.34 -6.50
C VAL A 46 21.12 20.05 -7.22
N LEU A 47 20.70 20.12 -8.48
CA LEU A 47 20.23 18.97 -9.27
C LEU A 47 21.20 17.77 -9.35
N PRO A 48 22.53 17.94 -9.43
CA PRO A 48 23.49 16.83 -9.39
C PRO A 48 23.40 16.00 -8.10
N TYR A 49 23.22 16.63 -6.95
CA TYR A 49 23.05 15.93 -5.67
C TYR A 49 21.72 15.18 -5.61
N VAL A 50 20.65 15.82 -6.09
CA VAL A 50 19.33 15.19 -6.23
C VAL A 50 19.41 13.97 -7.14
N LYS A 51 20.12 14.07 -8.27
CA LYS A 51 20.37 12.95 -9.20
C LYS A 51 21.06 11.77 -8.52
N ILE A 52 22.09 12.01 -7.71
CA ILE A 52 22.78 10.94 -6.97
C ILE A 52 21.79 10.23 -6.03
N LEU A 53 21.04 11.00 -5.25
CA LEU A 53 20.02 10.47 -4.35
C LEU A 53 18.96 9.63 -5.09
N MET A 54 18.44 10.15 -6.21
CA MET A 54 17.44 9.46 -7.04
C MET A 54 18.01 8.21 -7.71
N THR A 55 19.28 8.23 -8.13
CA THR A 55 19.95 7.04 -8.69
C THR A 55 20.07 5.94 -7.64
N GLY A 56 20.46 6.30 -6.41
CA GLY A 56 20.46 5.38 -5.27
C GLY A 56 19.06 4.86 -4.95
N GLY A 57 18.04 5.73 -5.00
CA GLY A 57 16.64 5.35 -4.85
C GLY A 57 16.17 4.36 -5.92
N MET A 58 16.52 4.57 -7.18
CA MET A 58 16.21 3.65 -8.29
C MET A 58 16.89 2.30 -8.09
N ALA A 59 18.17 2.30 -7.70
CA ALA A 59 18.89 1.07 -7.36
C ALA A 59 18.20 0.32 -6.21
N ALA A 60 17.75 1.02 -5.17
CA ALA A 60 16.97 0.43 -4.08
C ALA A 60 15.63 -0.15 -4.55
N GLN A 61 14.91 0.52 -5.45
CA GLN A 61 13.68 0.00 -6.05
C GLN A 61 13.95 -1.29 -6.85
N LEU A 62 15.00 -1.34 -7.67
CA LEU A 62 15.37 -2.56 -8.41
C LEU A 62 15.83 -3.68 -7.48
N ALA A 63 16.66 -3.37 -6.48
CA ALA A 63 17.10 -4.33 -5.47
C ALA A 63 15.92 -4.91 -4.68
N SER A 64 14.93 -4.07 -4.33
CA SER A 64 13.73 -4.51 -3.62
C SER A 64 13.02 -5.67 -4.33
N LEU A 65 12.95 -5.59 -5.65
CA LEU A 65 12.32 -6.57 -6.51
C LEU A 65 13.12 -7.88 -6.61
N ALA A 66 14.45 -7.82 -6.49
CA ALA A 66 15.30 -9.00 -6.42
C ALA A 66 15.16 -9.72 -5.06
N PHE A 67 15.06 -8.96 -3.97
CA PHE A 67 14.92 -9.51 -2.61
C PHE A 67 13.51 -9.98 -2.28
N LEU A 68 12.49 -9.57 -3.03
CA LEU A 68 11.08 -9.84 -2.74
C LEU A 68 10.80 -11.32 -2.38
N ARG A 69 11.35 -12.29 -3.11
CA ARG A 69 11.05 -13.71 -2.91
C ARG A 69 11.77 -14.33 -1.71
N ASN A 70 13.04 -13.98 -1.53
CA ASN A 70 13.92 -14.63 -0.56
C ASN A 70 13.95 -13.90 0.79
N GLN A 71 13.90 -12.57 0.75
CA GLN A 71 13.93 -11.69 1.91
C GLN A 71 12.87 -10.58 1.77
N PRO A 72 11.57 -10.93 1.81
CA PRO A 72 10.47 -9.99 1.53
C PRO A 72 10.51 -8.75 2.42
N LYS A 73 10.89 -8.89 3.71
CA LYS A 73 11.01 -7.76 4.64
C LYS A 73 12.09 -6.76 4.20
N LEU A 74 13.27 -7.26 3.80
CA LEU A 74 14.35 -6.41 3.28
C LEU A 74 13.89 -5.71 2.00
N GLY A 75 13.26 -6.46 1.09
CA GLY A 75 12.71 -5.89 -0.13
C GLY A 75 11.70 -4.78 0.17
N LEU A 76 10.78 -4.98 1.12
CA LEU A 76 9.83 -3.94 1.53
C LEU A 76 10.52 -2.66 2.02
N VAL A 77 11.56 -2.78 2.86
CA VAL A 77 12.31 -1.61 3.35
C VAL A 77 12.96 -0.86 2.18
N LEU A 78 13.63 -1.58 1.27
CA LEU A 78 14.26 -0.99 0.08
C LEU A 78 13.23 -0.32 -0.85
N ALA A 79 12.06 -0.94 -1.03
CA ALA A 79 10.99 -0.38 -1.84
C ALA A 79 10.41 0.91 -1.22
N MET A 80 10.31 0.98 0.11
CA MET A 80 9.86 2.19 0.80
C MET A 80 10.89 3.32 0.70
N ILE A 81 12.17 3.05 0.97
CA ILE A 81 13.25 4.05 0.85
C ILE A 81 13.32 4.57 -0.58
N GLY A 82 13.43 3.65 -1.54
CA GLY A 82 13.50 4.00 -2.96
C GLY A 82 12.23 4.71 -3.45
N GLY A 83 11.05 4.30 -3.00
CA GLY A 83 9.78 4.92 -3.39
C GLY A 83 9.60 6.34 -2.83
N ILE A 84 10.00 6.59 -1.58
CA ILE A 84 9.85 7.91 -0.94
C ILE A 84 10.67 8.99 -1.66
N ILE A 85 11.88 8.65 -2.12
CA ILE A 85 12.77 9.56 -2.86
C ILE A 85 12.10 10.11 -4.13
N PHE A 86 11.17 9.34 -4.72
CA PHE A 86 10.47 9.71 -5.95
C PHE A 86 9.06 10.27 -5.71
N ILE A 87 8.67 10.60 -4.47
CA ILE A 87 7.35 11.18 -4.21
C ILE A 87 7.20 12.50 -4.98
N PRO A 88 6.04 12.75 -5.62
CA PRO A 88 4.80 11.95 -5.54
C PRO A 88 4.72 10.72 -6.46
N LEU A 89 5.51 10.63 -7.53
CA LEU A 89 5.45 9.54 -8.52
C LEU A 89 5.74 8.16 -7.91
N GLY A 90 6.61 8.12 -6.92
CA GLY A 90 7.02 6.92 -6.20
C GLY A 90 5.87 6.18 -5.51
N PHE A 91 4.72 6.83 -5.25
CA PHE A 91 3.53 6.15 -4.73
C PHE A 91 3.06 5.02 -5.64
N ILE A 92 3.14 5.18 -6.96
CA ILE A 92 2.69 4.16 -7.92
C ILE A 92 3.52 2.88 -7.77
N PHE A 93 4.84 3.03 -7.64
CA PHE A 93 5.75 1.92 -7.38
C PHE A 93 5.47 1.28 -6.02
N ILE A 94 5.38 2.07 -4.94
CA ILE A 94 5.11 1.57 -3.58
C ILE A 94 3.81 0.75 -3.55
N VAL A 95 2.73 1.28 -4.12
CA VAL A 95 1.44 0.58 -4.18
C VAL A 95 1.55 -0.73 -4.93
N GLY A 96 2.19 -0.74 -6.10
CA GLY A 96 2.45 -1.97 -6.85
C GLY A 96 3.27 -2.98 -6.04
N TYR A 97 4.32 -2.51 -5.38
CA TYR A 97 5.20 -3.36 -4.58
C TYR A 97 4.47 -3.96 -3.38
N LEU A 98 3.60 -3.20 -2.70
CA LEU A 98 2.81 -3.73 -1.57
C LEU A 98 1.87 -4.87 -2.01
N TYR A 99 1.31 -4.81 -3.21
CA TYR A 99 0.54 -5.94 -3.75
C TYR A 99 1.40 -7.18 -3.97
N ASP A 100 2.55 -7.03 -4.63
CA ASP A 100 3.48 -8.12 -4.89
C ASP A 100 4.05 -8.70 -3.57
N TYR A 101 4.35 -7.84 -2.60
CA TYR A 101 4.75 -8.22 -1.24
C TYR A 101 3.72 -9.11 -0.57
N ASN A 102 2.45 -8.68 -0.54
CA ASN A 102 1.39 -9.47 0.07
C ASN A 102 1.19 -10.79 -0.68
N ARG A 103 1.24 -10.78 -2.01
CA ARG A 103 1.12 -12.01 -2.80
C ARG A 103 2.21 -13.03 -2.46
N VAL A 104 3.46 -12.59 -2.32
CA VAL A 104 4.58 -13.48 -1.97
C VAL A 104 4.48 -13.98 -0.53
N VAL A 105 4.10 -13.10 0.41
CA VAL A 105 3.95 -13.45 1.83
C VAL A 105 2.85 -14.50 2.04
N TYR A 106 1.72 -14.33 1.38
CA TYR A 106 0.53 -15.17 1.57
C TYR A 106 0.39 -16.21 0.44
N ARG A 107 1.47 -16.51 -0.29
CA ARG A 107 1.44 -17.39 -1.48
C ARG A 107 0.97 -18.82 -1.20
N SER A 108 1.10 -19.28 0.04
CA SER A 108 0.65 -20.61 0.47
C SER A 108 -0.87 -20.69 0.68
N LEU A 109 -1.56 -19.54 0.72
CA LEU A 109 -2.99 -19.47 0.90
C LEU A 109 -3.73 -19.35 -0.42
N LYS A 110 -4.96 -19.86 -0.45
CA LYS A 110 -5.84 -19.71 -1.59
C LYS A 110 -6.36 -18.27 -1.67
N THR A 111 -6.23 -17.66 -2.84
CA THR A 111 -6.79 -16.33 -3.11
C THR A 111 -8.26 -16.43 -3.43
N VAL A 112 -9.07 -15.55 -2.85
CA VAL A 112 -10.51 -15.47 -3.12
C VAL A 112 -10.77 -14.39 -4.17
N PRO A 113 -11.60 -14.66 -5.19
CA PRO A 113 -12.03 -13.63 -6.12
C PRO A 113 -12.79 -12.49 -5.41
N LYS A 114 -12.96 -11.36 -6.10
CA LYS A 114 -13.72 -10.20 -5.57
C LYS A 114 -15.13 -10.65 -5.13
N LEU A 115 -15.70 -9.97 -4.12
CA LEU A 115 -16.91 -10.29 -3.32
C LEU A 115 -18.13 -10.94 -4.02
N ALA A 116 -18.25 -10.93 -5.33
CA ALA A 116 -19.45 -11.28 -6.08
C ALA A 116 -19.75 -12.80 -6.19
N GLN A 117 -19.03 -13.69 -5.49
CA GLN A 117 -19.08 -15.13 -5.81
C GLN A 117 -19.26 -16.08 -4.61
N LEU A 118 -19.45 -15.60 -3.37
CA LEU A 118 -19.60 -16.49 -2.20
C LEU A 118 -20.74 -16.03 -1.28
N PRO A 119 -21.58 -16.94 -0.77
CA PRO A 119 -22.51 -16.63 0.30
C PRO A 119 -21.72 -16.44 1.61
N PHE A 120 -21.68 -15.22 2.12
CA PHE A 120 -21.03 -14.93 3.40
C PHE A 120 -22.04 -15.05 4.54
N GLU A 121 -21.70 -15.81 5.58
CA GLU A 121 -22.49 -15.87 6.82
C GLU A 121 -22.35 -14.55 7.61
N VAL A 122 -21.12 -14.05 7.65
CA VAL A 122 -20.75 -12.83 8.38
C VAL A 122 -19.77 -12.06 7.51
N LEU A 123 -20.01 -10.78 7.27
CA LEU A 123 -19.21 -9.96 6.35
C LEU A 123 -18.88 -8.62 6.98
N LEU A 124 -17.61 -8.42 7.30
CA LEU A 124 -17.07 -7.16 7.78
C LEU A 124 -16.28 -6.47 6.67
N LYS A 125 -16.74 -5.29 6.26
CA LYS A 125 -16.14 -4.51 5.16
C LYS A 125 -15.16 -3.46 5.67
N PHE A 126 -14.35 -2.94 4.75
CA PHE A 126 -13.54 -1.76 5.01
C PHE A 126 -14.41 -0.49 5.18
N ASN A 127 -13.95 0.43 6.02
CA ASN A 127 -14.50 1.78 6.15
C ASN A 127 -14.10 2.65 4.95
N LYS A 128 -14.83 2.49 3.85
CA LYS A 128 -14.66 3.30 2.65
C LYS A 128 -14.85 4.80 2.95
N GLN A 129 -15.83 5.14 3.80
CA GLN A 129 -16.16 6.53 4.09
C GLN A 129 -14.97 7.27 4.70
N ARG A 130 -14.26 6.64 5.63
CA ARG A 130 -13.05 7.21 6.21
C ARG A 130 -11.98 7.52 5.16
N GLN A 131 -11.74 6.60 4.20
CA GLN A 131 -10.76 6.87 3.14
C GLN A 131 -11.18 8.03 2.25
N ILE A 132 -12.47 8.13 1.91
CA ILE A 132 -13.00 9.25 1.13
C ILE A 132 -12.90 10.57 1.92
N SER A 133 -13.24 10.58 3.21
CA SER A 133 -13.10 11.77 4.06
C SER A 133 -11.65 12.24 4.15
N MET A 134 -10.69 11.31 4.31
CA MET A 134 -9.27 11.65 4.30
C MET A 134 -8.81 12.16 2.93
N ALA A 135 -9.31 11.57 1.84
CA ALA A 135 -9.01 12.07 0.50
C ALA A 135 -9.51 13.49 0.28
N VAL A 136 -10.74 13.81 0.71
CA VAL A 136 -11.29 15.16 0.64
C VAL A 136 -10.47 16.14 1.47
N LEU A 137 -10.13 15.76 2.71
CA LEU A 137 -9.31 16.59 3.60
C LEU A 137 -7.94 16.91 2.98
N TYR A 138 -7.20 15.90 2.54
CA TYR A 138 -5.88 16.09 1.91
C TYR A 138 -5.98 16.81 0.56
N GLY A 139 -7.07 16.61 -0.18
CA GLY A 139 -7.31 17.31 -1.44
C GLY A 139 -7.52 18.81 -1.24
N ILE A 140 -8.44 19.19 -0.34
CA ILE A 140 -8.72 20.61 -0.04
C ILE A 140 -7.48 21.30 0.52
N LEU A 141 -6.84 20.68 1.53
CA LEU A 141 -5.65 21.25 2.15
C LEU A 141 -4.49 21.34 1.15
N GLY A 142 -4.31 20.33 0.30
CA GLY A 142 -3.29 20.33 -0.74
C GLY A 142 -3.47 21.45 -1.77
N VAL A 143 -4.70 21.65 -2.26
CA VAL A 143 -5.02 22.75 -3.18
C VAL A 143 -4.80 24.10 -2.51
N ALA A 144 -5.24 24.29 -1.26
CA ALA A 144 -5.05 25.53 -0.53
C ALA A 144 -3.55 25.87 -0.38
N LEU A 145 -2.71 24.90 -0.02
CA LEU A 145 -1.26 25.10 0.13
C LEU A 145 -0.59 25.43 -1.21
N LEU A 146 -1.02 24.82 -2.32
CA LEU A 146 -0.54 25.18 -3.65
C LEU A 146 -0.89 26.62 -4.03
N VAL A 147 -2.09 27.10 -3.68
CA VAL A 147 -2.50 28.50 -3.91
C VAL A 147 -1.60 29.47 -3.13
N PHE A 148 -1.11 29.07 -1.95
CA PHE A 148 -0.12 29.83 -1.18
C PHE A 148 1.34 29.63 -1.66
N GLY A 149 1.57 28.94 -2.77
CA GLY A 149 2.90 28.70 -3.33
C GLY A 149 3.73 27.66 -2.58
N MET A 150 3.10 26.78 -1.79
CA MET A 150 3.79 25.74 -1.02
C MET A 150 3.77 24.39 -1.74
N ASP A 151 4.93 23.90 -2.16
CA ASP A 151 5.09 22.67 -2.95
C ASP A 151 4.57 21.40 -2.26
N ILE A 152 4.58 21.38 -0.91
CA ILE A 152 4.03 20.26 -0.13
C ILE A 152 2.54 20.02 -0.44
N GLY A 153 1.82 21.04 -0.90
CA GLY A 153 0.44 20.91 -1.35
C GLY A 153 0.28 19.90 -2.49
N GLY A 154 1.25 19.82 -3.42
CA GLY A 154 1.26 18.84 -4.51
C GLY A 154 1.34 17.40 -4.01
N ILE A 155 2.13 17.14 -2.96
CA ILE A 155 2.22 15.83 -2.31
C ILE A 155 0.86 15.45 -1.68
N MET A 156 0.19 16.38 -1.03
CA MET A 156 -1.10 16.13 -0.39
C MET A 156 -2.20 15.82 -1.42
N VAL A 157 -2.21 16.53 -2.56
CA VAL A 157 -3.10 16.21 -3.69
C VAL A 157 -2.82 14.80 -4.23
N ALA A 158 -1.55 14.42 -4.39
CA ALA A 158 -1.20 13.07 -4.83
C ALA A 158 -1.69 11.99 -3.86
N VAL A 159 -1.53 12.19 -2.55
CA VAL A 159 -2.07 11.29 -1.51
C VAL A 159 -3.59 11.19 -1.59
N ALA A 160 -4.29 12.32 -1.79
CA ALA A 160 -5.74 12.33 -1.97
C ALA A 160 -6.19 11.46 -3.16
N ILE A 161 -5.51 11.58 -4.31
CA ILE A 161 -5.79 10.76 -5.50
C ILE A 161 -5.59 9.26 -5.18
N VAL A 162 -4.49 8.90 -4.52
CA VAL A 162 -4.20 7.51 -4.11
C VAL A 162 -5.31 6.98 -3.20
N LEU A 163 -5.78 7.76 -2.24
CA LEU A 163 -6.88 7.39 -1.33
C LEU A 163 -8.20 7.18 -2.08
N VAL A 164 -8.56 8.03 -3.05
CA VAL A 164 -9.78 7.84 -3.86
C VAL A 164 -9.70 6.55 -4.67
N ILE A 165 -8.57 6.29 -5.33
CA ILE A 165 -8.37 5.06 -6.11
C ILE A 165 -8.48 3.84 -5.20
N ASN A 166 -7.83 3.89 -4.03
CA ASN A 166 -7.87 2.79 -3.06
C ASN A 166 -9.29 2.57 -2.53
N ALA A 167 -10.02 3.63 -2.17
CA ALA A 167 -11.40 3.58 -1.68
C ALA A 167 -12.35 2.89 -2.67
N ARG A 168 -12.19 3.16 -3.98
CA ARG A 168 -12.93 2.48 -5.05
C ARG A 168 -12.55 1.01 -5.19
N ARG A 169 -11.31 0.64 -4.86
CA ARG A 169 -10.84 -0.75 -4.95
C ARG A 169 -11.31 -1.58 -3.75
N ILE A 170 -11.16 -1.08 -2.53
CA ILE A 170 -11.45 -1.82 -1.29
C ILE A 170 -12.93 -2.16 -1.12
N GLN A 171 -13.84 -1.44 -1.79
CA GLN A 171 -15.28 -1.73 -1.73
C GLN A 171 -15.65 -3.13 -2.26
N TYR A 172 -14.76 -3.75 -3.04
CA TYR A 172 -14.95 -5.07 -3.64
C TYR A 172 -14.25 -6.20 -2.88
N TYR A 173 -13.63 -5.92 -1.72
CA TYR A 173 -12.94 -6.91 -0.89
C TYR A 173 -13.50 -6.93 0.55
N PRO A 174 -13.72 -8.11 1.15
CA PRO A 174 -14.05 -8.19 2.56
C PRO A 174 -12.81 -7.83 3.37
N MET A 175 -12.96 -7.14 4.49
CA MET A 175 -11.85 -7.02 5.43
C MET A 175 -11.69 -8.33 6.19
N LEU A 176 -12.81 -8.82 6.74
CA LEU A 176 -12.98 -10.15 7.33
C LEU A 176 -14.35 -10.70 6.90
N ALA A 177 -14.44 -11.98 6.59
CA ALA A 177 -15.71 -12.65 6.36
C ALA A 177 -15.64 -14.13 6.76
N ILE A 178 -16.79 -14.70 7.10
CA ILE A 178 -16.94 -16.13 7.40
C ILE A 178 -17.72 -16.79 6.27
N ALA A 179 -17.18 -17.89 5.76
CA ALA A 179 -17.83 -18.78 4.82
C ALA A 179 -17.61 -20.22 5.30
N GLY A 180 -18.62 -20.82 5.94
CA GLY A 180 -18.49 -22.13 6.58
C GLY A 180 -17.44 -22.12 7.69
N ASP A 181 -16.46 -23.01 7.58
CA ASP A 181 -15.35 -23.16 8.54
C ASP A 181 -14.10 -22.35 8.19
N ASN A 182 -14.18 -21.49 7.17
CA ASN A 182 -13.06 -20.67 6.72
C ASN A 182 -13.27 -19.19 7.08
N LEU A 183 -12.15 -18.54 7.44
CA LEU A 183 -12.04 -17.11 7.51
C LEU A 183 -11.45 -16.58 6.20
N LEU A 184 -12.18 -15.66 5.59
CA LEU A 184 -11.72 -14.86 4.47
C LEU A 184 -11.20 -13.54 5.02
N PHE A 185 -9.98 -13.17 4.67
CA PHE A 185 -9.35 -11.96 5.23
C PHE A 185 -8.52 -11.22 4.19
N THR A 186 -8.55 -9.89 4.30
CA THR A 186 -7.68 -9.01 3.53
C THR A 186 -6.68 -8.37 4.51
N PRO A 187 -5.39 -8.78 4.52
CA PRO A 187 -4.44 -8.42 5.58
C PRO A 187 -4.03 -6.94 5.58
N GLY A 188 -4.36 -6.19 4.53
CA GLY A 188 -4.09 -4.77 4.42
C GLY A 188 -4.77 -4.15 3.20
N GLN A 189 -4.76 -2.82 3.11
CA GLN A 189 -5.50 -2.08 2.08
C GLN A 189 -5.00 -2.40 0.64
N TYR A 190 -3.72 -2.73 0.50
CA TYR A 190 -3.05 -3.13 -0.76
C TYR A 190 -2.80 -4.64 -0.84
N ALA A 191 -3.77 -5.44 -0.40
CA ALA A 191 -3.74 -6.90 -0.48
C ALA A 191 -5.03 -7.44 -1.11
N VAL A 192 -4.94 -8.57 -1.82
CA VAL A 192 -6.14 -9.35 -2.19
C VAL A 192 -6.69 -10.09 -0.97
N CYS A 193 -7.87 -10.70 -1.12
CA CYS A 193 -8.47 -11.53 -0.09
C CYS A 193 -7.90 -12.95 -0.16
N TYR A 194 -7.60 -13.53 1.00
CA TYR A 194 -7.14 -14.90 1.17
C TYR A 194 -8.11 -15.69 2.02
N GLU A 195 -8.10 -17.00 1.84
CA GLU A 195 -8.91 -17.97 2.59
C GLU A 195 -8.00 -18.86 3.44
N ALA A 196 -8.37 -19.06 4.71
CA ALA A 196 -7.76 -20.06 5.58
C ALA A 196 -8.79 -20.58 6.60
N PRO A 197 -8.61 -21.81 7.13
CA PRO A 197 -9.50 -22.36 8.16
C PRO A 197 -9.56 -21.48 9.40
N LEU A 198 -10.72 -21.36 10.04
CA LEU A 198 -10.89 -20.62 11.30
C LEU A 198 -9.93 -21.11 12.38
N SER A 199 -9.64 -22.42 12.42
CA SER A 199 -8.70 -23.05 13.35
C SER A 199 -7.25 -22.59 13.20
N ALA A 200 -6.88 -22.02 12.05
CA ALA A 200 -5.54 -21.49 11.80
C ALA A 200 -5.31 -20.13 12.46
N PHE A 201 -6.34 -19.49 13.02
CA PHE A 201 -6.25 -18.14 13.54
C PHE A 201 -6.24 -18.08 15.07
N THR A 202 -5.49 -17.14 15.62
CA THR A 202 -5.51 -16.83 17.04
C THR A 202 -5.56 -15.32 17.25
N VAL A 203 -6.44 -14.86 18.15
CA VAL A 203 -6.52 -13.44 18.52
C VAL A 203 -5.41 -13.14 19.53
N ILE A 204 -4.41 -12.36 19.13
CA ILE A 204 -3.31 -11.93 20.03
C ILE A 204 -3.72 -10.70 20.83
N THR A 205 -4.38 -9.75 20.18
CA THR A 205 -4.77 -8.49 20.81
C THR A 205 -6.07 -8.03 20.23
N ASP A 206 -7.00 -7.68 21.11
CA ASP A 206 -8.23 -6.99 20.75
C ASP A 206 -8.38 -5.79 21.69
N ASN A 207 -8.11 -4.59 21.18
CA ASN A 207 -8.26 -3.36 21.95
C ASN A 207 -9.09 -2.33 21.16
N ARG A 208 -9.29 -1.14 21.72
CA ARG A 208 -10.11 -0.09 21.08
C ARG A 208 -9.55 0.37 19.72
N ALA A 209 -8.24 0.33 19.53
CA ALA A 209 -7.58 0.88 18.34
C ALA A 209 -7.32 -0.18 17.26
N ALA A 210 -7.07 -1.44 17.62
CA ALA A 210 -6.64 -2.47 16.70
C ALA A 210 -6.99 -3.89 17.15
N LEU A 211 -7.15 -4.75 16.14
CA LEU A 211 -7.20 -6.21 16.25
C LEU A 211 -5.90 -6.78 15.67
N LYS A 212 -5.21 -7.64 16.40
CA LYS A 212 -4.05 -8.41 15.91
C LYS A 212 -4.42 -9.88 15.84
N LEU A 213 -4.34 -10.43 14.65
CA LEU A 213 -4.58 -11.85 14.39
C LEU A 213 -3.26 -12.52 14.03
N HIS A 214 -3.00 -13.65 14.67
CA HIS A 214 -2.00 -14.62 14.27
C HIS A 214 -2.63 -15.61 13.31
N ILE A 215 -1.95 -15.94 12.23
CA ILE A 215 -2.29 -17.06 11.35
C ILE A 215 -1.14 -18.06 11.39
N ARG A 216 -1.47 -19.32 11.67
CA ARG A 216 -0.59 -20.48 11.59
C ARG A 216 -1.19 -21.51 10.65
N ALA A 217 -0.67 -21.55 9.43
CA ALA A 217 -0.94 -22.56 8.41
C ALA A 217 0.37 -23.26 8.01
N ALA A 218 0.29 -24.32 7.21
CA ALA A 218 1.43 -25.21 6.91
C ALA A 218 2.76 -24.49 6.59
N GLU A 219 2.71 -23.47 5.73
CA GLU A 219 3.90 -22.70 5.32
C GLU A 219 3.85 -21.22 5.74
N LEU A 220 2.91 -20.85 6.61
CA LEU A 220 2.69 -19.46 7.01
C LEU A 220 2.49 -19.37 8.52
N ASP A 221 3.45 -18.75 9.21
CA ASP A 221 3.33 -18.34 10.61
C ASP A 221 3.53 -16.82 10.66
N ARG A 222 2.46 -16.06 10.88
CA ARG A 222 2.51 -14.60 10.83
C ARG A 222 1.42 -13.90 11.61
N THR A 223 1.76 -12.73 12.14
CA THR A 223 0.79 -11.79 12.71
C THR A 223 0.52 -10.64 11.75
N PHE A 224 -0.76 -10.30 11.60
CA PHE A 224 -1.19 -9.08 10.92
C PHE A 224 -2.09 -8.24 11.83
N ARG A 225 -2.07 -6.91 11.59
CA ARG A 225 -2.78 -5.92 12.39
C ARG A 225 -3.85 -5.26 11.53
N ILE A 226 -5.06 -5.23 12.07
CA ILE A 226 -6.19 -4.50 11.54
C ILE A 226 -6.43 -3.29 12.44
N ALA A 227 -6.41 -2.08 11.88
CA ALA A 227 -6.86 -0.89 12.59
C ALA A 227 -8.40 -0.93 12.67
N LYS A 228 -8.98 -0.80 13.87
CA LYS A 228 -10.44 -0.82 14.01
C LYS A 228 -11.12 0.35 13.29
N ALA A 229 -10.43 1.47 13.17
CA ALA A 229 -10.91 2.61 12.40
C ALA A 229 -10.94 2.32 10.88
N ASP A 230 -10.31 1.25 10.38
CA ASP A 230 -10.44 0.79 8.98
C ASP A 230 -11.64 -0.15 8.78
N LEU A 231 -12.33 -0.54 9.86
CA LEU A 231 -13.52 -1.38 9.82
C LEU A 231 -14.76 -0.53 9.62
N LEU A 232 -15.66 -0.97 8.74
CA LEU A 232 -17.00 -0.39 8.67
C LEU A 232 -17.68 -0.61 10.02
N GLN A 233 -18.10 0.48 10.65
CA GLN A 233 -18.95 0.39 11.84
C GLN A 233 -20.30 -0.14 11.40
N ASP A 234 -20.75 -1.24 12.01
CA ASP A 234 -22.07 -1.78 11.78
C ASP A 234 -22.82 -1.97 13.10
N GLU A 235 -24.14 -1.84 13.02
CA GLU A 235 -25.04 -2.02 14.17
C GLU A 235 -25.15 -3.49 14.58
N GLN A 236 -24.70 -4.41 13.72
CA GLN A 236 -24.86 -5.85 13.90
C GLN A 236 -23.77 -6.51 14.74
N ASN A 237 -22.82 -5.73 15.30
CA ASN A 237 -21.66 -6.20 16.04
C ASN A 237 -20.92 -7.33 15.28
N THR A 238 -20.74 -7.15 13.97
CA THR A 238 -20.21 -8.19 13.07
C THR A 238 -18.81 -8.62 13.49
N LEU A 239 -17.99 -7.69 13.99
CA LEU A 239 -16.67 -8.01 14.52
C LEU A 239 -16.76 -9.00 15.69
N ASP A 240 -17.68 -8.78 16.64
CA ASP A 240 -17.83 -9.66 17.79
C ASP A 240 -18.32 -11.05 17.38
N LYS A 241 -19.20 -11.14 16.38
CA LYS A 241 -19.62 -12.43 15.79
C LYS A 241 -18.43 -13.19 15.19
N ILE A 242 -17.54 -12.49 14.48
CA ILE A 242 -16.31 -13.09 13.92
C ILE A 242 -15.39 -13.56 15.05
N LEU A 243 -15.16 -12.72 16.05
CA LEU A 243 -14.32 -13.06 17.20
C LEU A 243 -14.89 -14.25 18.00
N ALA A 244 -16.22 -14.34 18.14
CA ALA A 244 -16.87 -15.48 18.77
C ALA A 244 -16.63 -16.78 18.00
N ARG A 245 -16.67 -16.75 16.66
CA ARG A 245 -16.38 -17.93 15.82
C ARG A 245 -14.90 -18.33 15.88
N LEU A 246 -13.99 -17.37 15.98
CA LEU A 246 -12.55 -17.62 16.16
C LEU A 246 -12.21 -18.22 17.53
N LYS A 247 -13.01 -17.94 18.57
CA LYS A 247 -12.81 -18.46 19.92
C LYS A 247 -13.45 -19.84 20.14
N ARG A 248 -14.34 -20.30 19.24
CA ARG A 248 -14.91 -21.64 19.37
C ARG A 248 -13.79 -22.65 19.16
N PRO A 249 -13.53 -23.57 20.12
CA PRO A 249 -12.66 -24.69 19.84
C PRO A 249 -13.23 -25.42 18.63
N SER A 250 -12.38 -25.76 17.66
CA SER A 250 -12.77 -26.64 16.56
C SER A 250 -13.34 -27.90 17.19
N VAL A 251 -14.66 -28.07 17.11
CA VAL A 251 -15.30 -29.32 17.50
C VAL A 251 -14.84 -30.33 16.47
N ILE A 252 -13.75 -31.03 16.80
CA ILE A 252 -13.35 -32.23 16.09
C ILE A 252 -14.45 -33.24 16.43
N GLN A 253 -15.28 -33.55 15.44
CA GLN A 253 -16.04 -34.81 15.40
C GLN A 253 -15.13 -35.90 14.86
#